data_AF-A0A3B8XBX1-F1
#
_entry.id   AF-A0A3B8XBX1-F1
#
_cell.length_a   1.000
_cell.length_b   1.000
_cell.length_c   1.000
_cell.angle_alpha   90.00
_cell.angle_beta   90.00
_cell.angle_gamma   90.00
#
_symmetry.space_group_name_H-M   'P 1'
#
loop_
_entity.id
_entity.type
_entity.pdbx_description
1 polymer ?
#
loop_
_entity_poly.entity_id
_entity_poly.type
_entity_poly.pdbx_seq_one_letter_code
_entity_poly.pdbx_strand_id
1 'polypeptide(L)'
;MVMYLLMTAAFVLGAILLGVGLYLTRQDEFPSWWRSWMLWPLVEVTPRVTHLQGWAGAALGVSILAIGFTPVVPEVLGGVLVLIAMVGYLAGAVLFVYSTYLSRRVAR
;
A
#
# COMPACT_ATOMS: atom_id res chain seq x y z
N MET A 1 -27.15 -1.69 4.70
CA MET A 1 -26.47 -0.41 5.04
C MET A 1 -24.99 -0.61 5.34
N VAL A 2 -24.62 -1.40 6.37
CA VAL A 2 -23.22 -1.57 6.82
C VAL A 2 -22.28 -2.11 5.73
N MET A 3 -22.71 -3.13 4.97
CA MET A 3 -21.91 -3.70 3.87
C MET A 3 -21.50 -2.64 2.83
N TYR A 4 -22.44 -1.81 2.39
CA TYR A 4 -22.16 -0.77 1.40
C TYR A 4 -21.20 0.29 1.93
N LEU A 5 -21.31 0.67 3.21
CA LEU A 5 -20.36 1.59 3.86
C LEU A 5 -18.95 1.01 3.89
N LEU A 6 -18.81 -0.28 4.26
CA LEU A 6 -17.52 -0.97 4.25
C LEU A 6 -16.91 -1.04 2.85
N MET A 7 -17.73 -1.30 1.83
CA MET A 7 -17.30 -1.35 0.44
C MET A 7 -16.85 0.02 -0.07
N THR A 8 -17.59 1.09 0.24
CA THR A 8 -17.20 2.47 -0.07
C THR A 8 -15.88 2.83 0.63
N ALA A 9 -15.75 2.51 1.92
CA ALA A 9 -14.52 2.75 2.66
C ALA A 9 -13.33 1.99 2.04
N ALA A 10 -13.52 0.72 1.69
CA ALA A 10 -12.49 -0.09 1.04
C ALA A 10 -12.07 0.50 -0.32
N PHE A 11 -13.02 0.94 -1.15
CA PHE A 11 -12.69 1.57 -2.43
C PHE A 11 -11.96 2.89 -2.29
N VAL A 12 -12.42 3.76 -1.37
CA VAL A 12 -11.78 5.04 -1.13
C VAL A 12 -10.36 4.82 -0.57
N LEU A 13 -10.21 3.98 0.46
CA LEU A 13 -8.91 3.68 1.05
C LEU A 13 -7.96 3.00 0.06
N GLY A 14 -8.45 1.99 -0.66
CA GLY A 14 -7.67 1.26 -1.65
C GLY A 14 -7.22 2.16 -2.81
N ALA A 15 -8.11 3.04 -3.31
CA ALA A 15 -7.78 3.99 -4.36
C ALA A 15 -6.79 5.05 -3.88
N ILE A 16 -6.96 5.58 -2.66
CA ILE A 16 -6.00 6.52 -2.07
C ILE A 16 -4.63 5.85 -1.92
N LEU A 17 -4.56 4.66 -1.33
CA LEU A 17 -3.32 3.91 -1.13
C LEU A 17 -2.63 3.59 -2.47
N LEU A 18 -3.40 3.16 -3.46
CA LEU A 18 -2.87 2.87 -4.79
C LEU A 18 -2.34 4.14 -5.47
N GLY A 19 -3.11 5.23 -5.45
CA GLY A 19 -2.73 6.50 -6.04
C GLY A 19 -1.49 7.10 -5.38
N VAL A 20 -1.47 7.11 -4.04
CA VAL A 20 -0.31 7.51 -3.23
C VAL A 20 0.90 6.63 -3.52
N GLY A 21 0.72 5.32 -3.55
CA GLY A 21 1.80 4.37 -3.81
C GLY A 21 2.45 4.63 -5.17
N LEU A 22 1.63 4.75 -6.22
CA LEU A 22 2.08 5.04 -7.59
C LEU A 22 2.66 6.46 -7.75
N TYR A 23 2.23 7.41 -6.92
CA TYR A 23 2.83 8.73 -6.86
C TYR A 23 4.25 8.64 -6.29
N LEU A 24 4.41 7.97 -5.14
CA LEU A 24 5.70 7.80 -4.47
C LEU A 24 6.73 7.02 -5.27
N THR A 25 6.32 6.07 -6.12
CA THR A 25 7.27 5.34 -7.01
C THR A 25 7.91 6.24 -8.06
N ARG A 26 7.40 7.45 -8.28
CA ARG A 26 7.97 8.45 -9.19
C ARG A 26 8.67 9.59 -8.45
N GLN A 27 8.71 9.55 -7.12
CA GLN A 27 9.30 10.61 -6.31
C GLN A 27 10.56 10.11 -5.63
N ASP A 28 11.63 10.90 -5.71
CA ASP A 28 12.89 10.58 -5.03
C ASP A 28 12.84 10.93 -3.53
N GLU A 29 11.92 11.79 -3.10
CA GLU A 29 11.79 12.23 -1.71
C GLU A 29 10.34 12.23 -1.22
N PHE A 30 10.14 12.00 0.09
CA PHE A 30 8.84 12.24 0.70
C PHE A 30 8.51 13.73 0.76
N PRO A 31 7.23 14.10 0.54
CA PRO A 31 6.77 15.45 0.80
C PRO A 31 7.13 15.90 2.22
N SER A 32 7.52 17.16 2.39
CA SER A 32 8.01 17.70 3.67
C SER A 32 7.01 17.53 4.83
N TRP A 33 5.72 17.67 4.55
CA TRP A 33 4.61 17.48 5.50
C TRP A 33 4.36 16.00 5.86
N TRP A 34 4.86 15.05 5.05
CA TRP A 34 4.79 13.61 5.34
C TRP A 34 5.95 13.11 6.19
N ARG A 35 7.12 13.76 6.13
CA ARG A 35 8.25 13.41 6.99
C ARG A 35 7.81 13.43 8.47
N SER A 36 7.10 14.46 8.91
CA SER A 36 6.73 14.58 10.33
C SER A 36 5.87 13.44 10.88
N TRP A 37 4.94 12.89 10.09
CA TRP A 37 4.03 11.81 10.53
C TRP A 37 4.51 10.40 10.15
N MET A 38 5.18 10.26 9.00
CA MET A 38 5.54 8.95 8.45
C MET A 38 6.96 8.49 8.83
N LEU A 39 7.77 9.33 9.48
CA LEU A 39 9.06 8.94 10.08
C LEU A 39 8.90 8.04 11.32
N TRP A 40 7.70 7.81 11.82
CA TRP A 40 7.53 7.03 13.05
C TRP A 40 7.97 5.55 12.96
N PRO A 41 8.10 4.93 11.77
CA PRO A 41 8.92 3.74 11.56
C PRO A 41 10.27 4.00 10.87
N LEU A 42 10.33 5.03 10.01
CA LEU A 42 11.40 5.35 9.08
C LEU A 42 12.35 6.42 9.65
N VAL A 43 13.64 6.12 9.77
CA VAL A 43 14.64 7.04 10.35
C VAL A 43 15.31 7.88 9.27
N GLU A 44 15.91 7.22 8.27
CA GLU A 44 16.51 7.87 7.09
C GLU A 44 15.71 7.54 5.83
N VAL A 45 15.32 8.57 5.07
CA VAL A 45 14.53 8.41 3.85
C VAL A 45 15.44 8.66 2.65
N THR A 46 15.94 7.57 2.07
CA THR A 46 16.65 7.61 0.78
C THR A 46 15.67 7.39 -0.38
N PRO A 47 16.01 7.77 -1.63
CA PRO A 47 15.15 7.54 -2.80
C PRO A 47 14.72 6.08 -2.96
N ARG A 48 15.61 5.14 -2.62
CA ARG A 48 15.31 3.71 -2.62
C ARG A 48 14.21 3.34 -1.61
N VAL A 49 14.25 3.92 -0.40
CA VAL A 49 13.24 3.70 0.64
C VAL A 49 11.90 4.31 0.21
N THR A 50 11.91 5.50 -0.41
CA THR A 50 10.72 6.16 -0.97
C THR A 50 10.04 5.28 -2.02
N HIS A 51 10.80 4.75 -2.98
CA HIS A 51 10.25 3.86 -4.02
C HIS A 51 9.70 2.57 -3.44
N LEU A 52 10.39 1.94 -2.47
CA LEU A 52 9.89 0.72 -1.82
C LEU A 52 8.60 0.95 -1.04
N GLN A 53 8.48 2.09 -0.35
CA GLN A 53 7.25 2.50 0.32
C GLN A 53 6.12 2.80 -0.68
N GLY A 54 6.45 3.40 -1.82
CA GLY A 54 5.50 3.57 -2.92
C GLY A 54 4.96 2.25 -3.46
N TRP A 55 5.86 1.29 -3.73
CA TRP A 55 5.46 -0.06 -4.15
C TRP A 55 4.67 -0.81 -3.06
N ALA A 56 5.02 -0.63 -1.78
CA ALA A 56 4.25 -1.19 -0.67
C ALA A 56 2.83 -0.63 -0.64
N GLY A 57 2.67 0.70 -0.74
CA GLY A 57 1.36 1.37 -0.80
C GLY A 57 0.54 0.92 -2.01
N ALA A 58 1.16 0.79 -3.18
CA ALA A 58 0.50 0.32 -4.38
C ALA A 58 0.00 -1.14 -4.22
N ALA A 59 0.84 -2.03 -3.69
CA ALA A 59 0.47 -3.43 -3.46
C ALA A 59 -0.66 -3.58 -2.43
N LEU A 60 -0.63 -2.80 -1.34
CA LEU A 60 -1.71 -2.77 -0.35
C LEU A 60 -3.00 -2.18 -0.93
N GLY A 61 -2.91 -1.12 -1.73
CA GLY A 61 -4.05 -0.52 -2.42
C GLY A 61 -4.73 -1.50 -3.38
N VAL A 62 -3.94 -2.21 -4.20
CA VAL A 62 -4.45 -3.31 -5.05
C VAL A 62 -5.12 -4.39 -4.22
N SER A 63 -4.52 -4.78 -3.11
CA SER A 63 -5.07 -5.83 -2.23
C SER A 63 -6.45 -5.45 -1.69
N ILE A 64 -6.58 -4.23 -1.15
CA ILE A 64 -7.85 -3.72 -0.60
C ILE A 64 -8.91 -3.61 -1.69
N LEU A 65 -8.56 -3.08 -2.87
CA LEU A 65 -9.49 -2.98 -4.00
C LEU A 65 -9.96 -4.36 -4.45
N ALA A 66 -9.03 -5.32 -4.60
CA ALA A 66 -9.36 -6.68 -5.00
C ALA A 66 -10.36 -7.33 -4.03
N ILE A 67 -10.16 -7.23 -2.71
CA ILE A 67 -11.13 -7.70 -1.71
C ILE A 67 -12.46 -6.96 -1.83
N GLY A 68 -12.43 -5.62 -1.97
CA GLY A 68 -13.63 -4.80 -2.08
C GLY A 68 -14.51 -5.15 -3.30
N PHE A 69 -13.91 -5.64 -4.39
CA PHE A 69 -14.63 -6.09 -5.58
C PHE A 69 -15.16 -7.53 -5.49
N THR A 70 -14.68 -8.37 -4.55
CA THR A 70 -15.15 -9.76 -4.42
C THR A 70 -16.67 -9.92 -4.31
N PRO A 71 -17.45 -9.07 -3.61
CA PRO A 71 -18.88 -9.29 -3.45
C PRO A 71 -19.72 -8.94 -4.69
N VAL A 72 -19.14 -8.26 -5.68
CA VAL A 72 -19.86 -7.75 -6.86
C VAL A 72 -19.52 -8.48 -8.16
N VAL A 73 -18.59 -9.45 -8.12
CA VAL A 73 -18.18 -10.23 -9.28
C VAL A 73 -18.68 -11.68 -9.21
N PRO A 74 -18.77 -12.40 -10.34
CA PRO A 74 -19.02 -13.84 -10.35
C PRO A 74 -18.00 -14.62 -9.50
N GLU A 75 -18.44 -15.73 -8.91
CA GLU A 75 -17.66 -16.52 -7.94
C GLU A 75 -16.25 -16.90 -8.44
N VAL A 76 -16.13 -17.33 -9.69
CA VAL A 76 -14.83 -17.68 -10.31
C VAL A 76 -13.87 -16.48 -10.31
N LEU A 77 -14.37 -15.29 -10.66
CA LEU A 77 -13.58 -14.06 -10.63
C LEU A 77 -13.32 -13.60 -9.20
N GLY A 78 -14.27 -13.83 -8.28
CA GLY A 78 -14.09 -13.59 -6.85
C GLY A 78 -12.92 -14.38 -6.27
N GLY A 79 -12.81 -15.67 -6.60
CA GLY A 79 -11.68 -16.51 -6.20
C GLY A 79 -10.33 -15.96 -6.69
N VAL A 80 -10.26 -15.49 -7.94
CA VAL A 80 -9.06 -14.86 -8.50
C VAL A 80 -8.71 -13.56 -7.77
N LEU A 81 -9.70 -12.72 -7.47
CA LEU A 81 -9.50 -11.48 -6.73
C LEU A 81 -8.97 -11.73 -5.32
N VAL A 82 -9.43 -12.79 -4.64
CA VAL A 82 -8.89 -13.18 -3.32
C VAL A 82 -7.41 -13.55 -3.42
N LEU A 83 -7.01 -14.31 -4.46
CA LEU A 83 -5.60 -14.64 -4.68
C LEU A 83 -4.76 -13.38 -4.94
N ILE A 84 -5.24 -12.47 -5.78
CA ILE A 84 -4.59 -11.17 -6.04
C ILE A 84 -4.45 -10.39 -4.72
N ALA A 85 -5.50 -10.38 -3.90
CA ALA A 85 -5.48 -9.69 -2.63
C ALA A 85 -4.43 -10.26 -1.67
N MET A 86 -4.35 -11.59 -1.56
CA MET A 86 -3.33 -12.24 -0.73
C MET A 86 -1.91 -11.90 -1.19
N VAL A 87 -1.65 -12.01 -2.51
CA VAL A 87 -0.33 -11.69 -3.07
C VAL A 87 0.02 -10.21 -2.85
N GLY A 88 -0.91 -9.30 -3.13
CA GLY A 88 -0.72 -7.87 -2.92
C GLY A 88 -0.46 -7.52 -1.46
N TYR A 89 -1.18 -8.15 -0.52
CA TYR A 89 -0.97 -7.96 0.90
C TYR A 89 0.42 -8.42 1.34
N LEU A 90 0.81 -9.64 0.96
CA LEU A 90 2.12 -10.21 1.32
C LEU A 90 3.27 -9.38 0.72
N ALA A 91 3.17 -9.03 -0.56
CA ALA A 91 4.16 -8.19 -1.22
C ALA A 91 4.27 -6.81 -0.54
N GLY A 92 3.13 -6.17 -0.27
CA GLY A 92 3.08 -4.88 0.41
C GLY A 92 3.69 -4.92 1.81
N ALA A 93 3.35 -5.93 2.61
CA ALA A 93 3.90 -6.13 3.96
C ALA A 93 5.42 -6.35 3.93
N VAL A 94 5.92 -7.21 3.02
CA VAL A 94 7.36 -7.47 2.88
C VAL A 94 8.11 -6.20 2.48
N LEU A 95 7.61 -5.45 1.49
CA LEU A 95 8.22 -4.20 1.04
C LEU A 95 8.23 -3.13 2.14
N PHE A 96 7.15 -3.04 2.91
CA PHE A 96 7.05 -2.12 4.04
C PHE A 96 8.06 -2.45 5.15
N VAL A 97 8.14 -3.72 5.55
CA VAL A 97 9.11 -4.16 6.57
C VAL A 97 10.54 -3.99 6.08
N TYR A 98 10.82 -4.36 4.83
CA TYR A 98 12.16 -4.26 4.25
C TYR A 98 12.63 -2.81 4.10
N SER A 99 11.77 -1.90 3.64
CA SER A 99 12.09 -0.48 3.55
C SER A 99 12.31 0.15 4.93
N THR A 100 11.54 -0.24 5.93
CA THR A 100 11.73 0.18 7.33
C THR A 100 13.07 -0.31 7.87
N TYR A 101 13.42 -1.57 7.60
CA TYR A 101 14.72 -2.13 7.97
C TYR A 101 15.90 -1.39 7.31
N LEU A 102 15.81 -1.12 6.00
CA LEU A 102 16.84 -0.37 5.26
C LEU A 102 16.99 1.04 5.81
N SER A 103 15.88 1.74 6.05
CA SER A 103 15.86 3.09 6.61
C SER A 103 16.61 3.19 7.94
N ARG A 104 16.52 2.17 8.79
CA ARG A 104 17.24 2.11 10.08
C ARG A 104 18.70 1.68 9.96
N ARG A 105 19.05 0.92 8.92
CA ARG A 105 20.42 0.47 8.65
C ARG A 105 21.29 1.61 8.12
N VAL A 106 20.74 2.47 7.26
CA VAL A 106 21.46 3.62 6.69
C VAL A 106 21.72 4.70 7.73
N ALA A 107 20.84 4.82 8.73
CA ALA A 107 20.98 5.79 9.81
C ALA A 107 22.03 5.43 10.89
N ARG A 108 22.63 4.22 10.84
CA ARG A 108 23.67 3.76 11.76
C ARG A 108 25.03 3.85 11.11
#